data_AF-A0A255ZN25-F1
#
_entry.id   AF-A0A255ZN25-F1
#
_cell.length_a   1.000
_cell.length_b   1.000
_cell.length_c   1.000
_cell.angle_alpha   90.00
_cell.angle_beta   90.00
_cell.angle_gamma   90.00
#
_symmetry.space_group_name_H-M   'P 1'
#
loop_
_entity.id
_entity.type
_entity.pdbx_description
1 polymer ?
#
loop_
_entity_poly.entity_id
_entity_poly.type
_entity_poly.pdbx_seq_one_letter_code
_entity_poly.pdbx_strand_id
1 'polypeptide(L)'
;MPWAQTVSEPWLWIAGLLTPVVLAVAGFYAYVEQQARLLKTRAGPIPGGLRFEAHGWSVEVQRAGQQLVVQARHGQYAHAPLSDASPLELGAPGPVNATLPAPGLQIEVTRNVREQEGRALQPTGQCSVVFRASDESAFAAAEKPGGERHLLRLDPVPEPVAANFQQFAGQIRVWVDRLDRNLAQQVLQRQQRLEAEAAAEARAAARAKKAAEQPVVQDLEPEAQIAHWRKVAGFSGTSEVGYSDDGKIDWFIDLDPRGRITLHADRRTVHTTLLGATVSSLAGELEVAVRDEYWSEAEPELKNFRLFKGAHSEVRRAWKERLEILIGKLRNGEIASP
;
A
#
# COMPACT_ATOMS: atom_id res chain seq x y z
N MET A 1 14.83 -78.22 78.72
CA MET A 1 14.08 -77.74 77.55
C MET A 1 13.94 -76.23 77.64
N PRO A 2 14.68 -75.43 76.85
CA PRO A 2 14.35 -74.03 76.65
C PRO A 2 13.60 -73.88 75.31
N TRP A 3 12.52 -73.11 75.35
CA TRP A 3 11.74 -72.72 74.19
C TRP A 3 12.51 -71.66 73.41
N ALA A 4 12.81 -71.91 72.14
CA ALA A 4 13.32 -70.90 71.24
C ALA A 4 12.16 -69.97 70.83
N GLN A 5 12.15 -68.76 71.37
CA GLN A 5 11.31 -67.69 70.85
C GLN A 5 11.88 -67.24 69.50
N THR A 6 11.16 -67.54 68.42
CA THR A 6 11.39 -66.92 67.12
C THR A 6 10.96 -65.46 67.22
N VAL A 7 11.93 -64.57 67.33
CA VAL A 7 11.72 -63.13 67.12
C VAL A 7 11.45 -62.95 65.63
N SER A 8 10.18 -62.88 65.23
CA SER A 8 9.82 -62.45 63.88
C SER A 8 10.10 -60.95 63.78
N GLU A 9 11.20 -60.60 63.12
CA GLU A 9 11.64 -59.23 62.94
C GLU A 9 10.65 -58.43 62.07
N PRO A 10 9.82 -57.55 62.66
CA PRO A 10 8.73 -56.88 61.95
C PRO A 10 9.25 -55.85 60.92
N TRP A 11 10.50 -55.44 61.04
CA TRP A 11 11.15 -54.47 60.17
C TRP A 11 11.48 -55.03 58.77
N LEU A 12 11.70 -56.34 58.62
CA LEU A 12 11.89 -56.97 57.30
C LEU A 12 10.61 -56.91 56.46
N TRP A 13 9.44 -57.06 57.09
CA TRP A 13 8.15 -56.95 56.43
C TRP A 13 7.83 -55.51 56.01
N ILE A 14 8.19 -54.54 56.86
CA ILE A 14 8.03 -53.10 56.56
C ILE A 14 8.96 -52.69 55.41
N ALA A 15 10.22 -53.13 55.42
CA ALA A 15 11.16 -52.87 54.31
C ALA A 15 10.72 -53.57 53.01
N GLY A 16 10.26 -54.82 53.09
CA GLY A 16 9.78 -55.60 51.93
C GLY A 16 8.53 -55.02 51.26
N LEU A 17 7.65 -54.34 52.01
CA LEU A 17 6.46 -53.68 51.48
C LEU A 17 6.70 -52.24 51.00
N LEU A 18 7.60 -51.49 51.64
CA LEU A 18 7.88 -50.11 51.25
C LEU A 18 8.69 -50.00 49.95
N THR A 19 9.61 -50.92 49.72
CA THR A 19 10.49 -50.91 48.52
C THR A 19 9.71 -50.95 47.19
N PRO A 20 8.73 -51.86 46.96
CA PRO A 20 7.95 -51.87 45.73
C PRO A 20 7.06 -50.64 45.57
N VAL A 21 6.56 -50.06 46.68
CA VAL A 21 5.76 -48.83 46.64
C VAL A 21 6.61 -47.64 46.19
N VAL A 22 7.82 -47.49 46.74
CA VAL A 22 8.75 -46.42 46.34
C VAL A 22 9.14 -46.56 44.86
N LEU A 23 9.42 -47.77 44.37
CA LEU A 23 9.72 -48.02 42.96
C LEU A 23 8.52 -47.73 42.05
N ALA A 24 7.30 -48.08 42.47
CA ALA A 24 6.08 -47.77 41.72
C ALA A 24 5.83 -46.25 41.65
N VAL A 25 6.02 -45.53 42.74
CA VAL A 25 5.90 -44.05 42.77
C VAL A 25 6.96 -43.39 41.89
N ALA A 26 8.21 -43.84 41.95
CA ALA A 26 9.28 -43.33 41.11
C ALA A 26 9.04 -43.62 39.61
N GLY A 27 8.59 -44.83 39.27
CA GLY A 27 8.21 -45.21 37.91
C GLY A 27 7.03 -44.40 37.39
N PHE A 28 6.03 -44.16 38.23
CA PHE A 28 4.90 -43.29 37.90
C PHE A 28 5.35 -41.83 37.69
N TYR A 29 6.21 -41.31 38.55
CA TYR A 29 6.77 -39.96 38.39
C TYR A 29 7.57 -39.83 37.08
N ALA A 30 8.44 -40.79 36.79
CA ALA A 30 9.20 -40.83 35.55
C ALA A 30 8.28 -40.90 34.31
N TYR A 31 7.21 -41.69 34.39
CA TYR A 31 6.19 -41.77 33.33
C TYR A 31 5.47 -40.42 33.14
N VAL A 32 5.02 -39.79 34.22
CA VAL A 32 4.37 -38.47 34.17
C VAL A 32 5.32 -37.40 33.63
N GLU A 33 6.58 -37.41 34.05
CA GLU A 33 7.59 -36.47 33.54
C GLU A 33 7.87 -36.69 32.06
N GLN A 34 7.89 -37.94 31.61
CA GLN A 34 8.06 -38.29 30.19
C GLN A 34 6.85 -37.84 29.35
N GLN A 35 5.63 -38.02 29.84
CA GLN A 35 4.41 -37.48 29.22
C GLN A 35 4.43 -35.95 29.18
N ALA A 36 4.86 -35.30 30.26
CA ALA A 36 5.00 -33.85 30.31
C ALA A 36 6.04 -33.34 29.28
N ARG A 37 7.14 -34.07 29.06
CA ARG A 37 8.15 -33.72 28.05
C ARG A 37 7.59 -33.78 26.62
N LEU A 38 6.70 -34.72 26.31
CA LEU A 38 6.04 -34.82 25.01
C LEU A 38 5.09 -33.63 24.74
N LEU A 39 4.59 -33.00 25.79
CA LEU A 39 3.67 -31.86 25.72
C LEU A 39 4.37 -30.49 25.87
N LYS A 40 5.70 -30.47 26.08
CA LYS A 40 6.45 -29.21 26.17
C LYS A 40 6.39 -28.48 24.83
N THR A 41 5.83 -27.29 24.88
CA THR A 41 5.84 -26.33 23.77
C THR A 41 6.73 -25.15 24.13
N ARG A 42 7.37 -24.57 23.13
CA ARG A 42 8.09 -23.30 23.24
C ARG A 42 7.60 -22.40 22.12
N ALA A 43 7.16 -21.20 22.49
CA ALA A 43 6.77 -20.18 21.54
C ALA A 43 7.52 -18.90 21.92
N GLY A 44 8.22 -18.28 20.98
CA GLY A 44 8.99 -17.09 21.29
C GLY A 44 9.56 -16.36 20.08
N PRO A 45 10.06 -15.13 20.30
CA PRO A 45 10.76 -14.38 19.27
C PRO A 45 12.12 -15.03 18.98
N ILE A 46 12.47 -15.05 17.70
CA ILE A 46 13.80 -15.40 17.20
C ILE A 46 14.33 -14.25 16.34
N PRO A 47 15.63 -14.15 16.09
CA PRO A 47 16.16 -13.20 15.11
C PRO A 47 15.44 -13.38 13.77
N GLY A 48 14.77 -12.34 13.28
CA GLY A 48 14.03 -12.38 12.00
C GLY A 48 12.56 -12.83 12.09
N GLY A 49 12.04 -13.22 13.26
CA GLY A 49 10.61 -13.50 13.41
C GLY A 49 10.18 -14.23 14.68
N LEU A 50 9.34 -15.24 14.51
CA LEU A 50 8.68 -15.98 15.61
C LEU A 50 8.84 -17.48 15.37
N ARG A 51 9.11 -18.25 16.42
CA ARG A 51 9.20 -19.71 16.32
C ARG A 51 8.33 -20.39 17.37
N PHE A 52 7.61 -21.40 16.92
CA PHE A 52 6.95 -22.38 17.73
C PHE A 52 7.67 -23.72 17.58
N GLU A 53 7.93 -24.38 18.70
CA GLU A 53 8.57 -25.68 18.75
C GLU A 53 7.80 -26.58 19.71
N ALA A 54 7.47 -27.78 19.24
CA ALA A 54 6.86 -28.84 20.03
C ALA A 54 7.58 -30.16 19.73
N HIS A 55 7.28 -31.20 20.51
CA HIS A 55 7.91 -32.49 20.29
C HIS A 55 7.57 -33.05 18.90
N GLY A 56 8.57 -33.09 18.01
CA GLY A 56 8.45 -33.66 16.68
C GLY A 56 8.00 -32.70 15.57
N TRP A 57 7.77 -31.41 15.87
CA TRP A 57 7.52 -30.41 14.83
C TRP A 57 7.81 -28.97 15.29
N SER A 58 8.07 -28.09 14.33
CA SER A 58 8.29 -26.66 14.56
C SER A 58 7.73 -25.82 13.42
N VAL A 59 7.30 -24.61 13.75
CA VAL A 59 6.85 -23.60 12.80
C VAL A 59 7.67 -22.34 13.04
N GLU A 60 8.29 -21.84 11.98
CA GLU A 60 9.10 -20.63 11.99
C GLU A 60 8.52 -19.60 11.04
N VAL A 61 8.32 -18.39 11.55
CA VAL A 61 7.89 -17.23 10.80
C VAL A 61 9.13 -16.45 10.40
N GLN A 62 9.38 -16.31 9.10
CA GLN A 62 10.47 -15.52 8.55
C GLN A 62 9.91 -14.20 8.01
N ARG A 63 9.98 -13.14 8.82
CA ARG A 63 9.32 -11.86 8.49
C ARG A 63 9.95 -11.15 7.30
N ALA A 64 11.28 -11.24 7.16
CA ALA A 64 12.01 -10.61 6.06
C ALA A 64 11.64 -11.22 4.70
N GLY A 65 11.50 -12.54 4.65
CA GLY A 65 11.10 -13.27 3.44
C GLY A 65 9.59 -13.37 3.24
N GLN A 66 8.78 -12.92 4.21
CA GLN A 66 7.32 -13.10 4.23
C GLN A 66 6.90 -14.57 4.03
N GLN A 67 7.59 -15.48 4.72
CA GLN A 67 7.42 -16.92 4.57
C GLN A 67 7.25 -17.60 5.94
N LEU A 68 6.63 -18.78 5.91
CA LEU A 68 6.47 -19.68 7.04
C LEU A 68 7.18 -21.00 6.72
N VAL A 69 8.12 -21.42 7.56
CA VAL A 69 8.80 -22.72 7.44
C VAL A 69 8.19 -23.67 8.45
N VAL A 70 7.63 -24.78 7.97
CA VAL A 70 7.05 -25.83 8.82
C VAL A 70 7.86 -27.10 8.67
N GLN A 71 8.36 -27.60 9.80
CA GLN A 71 9.12 -28.83 9.89
C GLN A 71 8.38 -29.79 10.80
N ALA A 72 8.12 -31.02 10.36
CA ALA A 72 7.46 -32.03 11.15
C ALA A 72 8.03 -33.42 10.84
N ARG A 73 8.15 -34.27 11.85
CA ARG A 73 8.54 -35.69 11.67
C ARG A 73 7.45 -36.51 10.99
N HIS A 74 6.19 -36.11 11.18
CA HIS A 74 5.02 -36.74 10.57
C HIS A 74 4.04 -35.65 10.11
N GLY A 75 3.76 -35.61 8.81
CA GLY A 75 2.81 -34.72 8.18
C GLY A 75 2.56 -35.15 6.74
N GLN A 76 1.61 -34.48 6.10
CA GLN A 76 1.26 -34.67 4.70
C GLN A 76 1.37 -33.32 4.00
N TYR A 77 2.12 -33.25 2.91
CA TYR A 77 2.34 -32.03 2.17
C TYR A 77 2.03 -32.24 0.69
N ALA A 78 1.36 -31.26 0.10
CA ALA A 78 1.10 -31.19 -1.33
C ALA A 78 1.30 -29.75 -1.79
N HIS A 79 1.84 -29.59 -2.99
CA HIS A 79 1.90 -28.32 -3.71
C HIS A 79 1.52 -28.56 -5.16
N ALA A 80 0.87 -27.59 -5.76
CA ALA A 80 0.47 -27.63 -7.16
C ALA A 80 0.50 -26.21 -7.74
N PRO A 81 0.82 -26.07 -9.03
CA PRO A 81 0.73 -24.77 -9.70
C PRO A 81 -0.72 -24.30 -9.72
N LEU A 82 -0.94 -22.99 -9.62
CA LEU A 82 -2.26 -22.36 -9.60
C LEU A 82 -3.08 -22.65 -10.87
N SER A 83 -2.40 -22.97 -11.98
CA SER A 83 -3.01 -23.34 -13.27
C SER A 83 -3.77 -24.66 -13.23
N ASP A 84 -3.47 -25.53 -12.28
CA ASP A 84 -4.16 -26.82 -12.15
C ASP A 84 -5.46 -26.62 -11.38
N ALA A 85 -6.59 -26.89 -12.05
CA ALA A 85 -7.92 -26.81 -11.46
C ALA A 85 -8.25 -27.98 -10.52
N SER A 86 -7.37 -28.99 -10.44
CA SER A 86 -7.56 -30.14 -9.58
C SER A 86 -7.41 -29.77 -8.10
N PRO A 87 -8.24 -30.32 -7.21
CA PRO A 87 -8.04 -30.20 -5.77
C PRO A 87 -6.66 -30.73 -5.36
N LEU A 88 -5.98 -30.06 -4.43
CA LEU A 88 -4.74 -30.60 -3.86
C LEU A 88 -5.04 -31.86 -3.05
N GLU A 89 -4.54 -32.99 -3.51
CA GLU A 89 -4.56 -34.23 -2.76
C GLU A 89 -3.31 -34.32 -1.87
N LEU A 90 -3.53 -34.58 -0.58
CA LEU A 90 -2.47 -34.74 0.40
C LEU A 90 -1.64 -35.99 0.07
N GLY A 91 -0.31 -35.81 0.01
CA GLY A 91 0.62 -36.91 -0.22
C GLY A 91 0.68 -37.93 0.93
N ALA A 92 1.49 -38.97 0.74
CA ALA A 92 1.72 -40.00 1.76
C ALA A 92 2.27 -39.38 3.06
N PRO A 93 1.84 -39.88 4.24
CA PRO A 93 2.33 -39.38 5.52
C PRO A 93 3.83 -39.66 5.69
N GLY A 94 4.60 -38.64 6.07
CA GLY A 94 6.04 -38.75 6.24
C GLY A 94 6.68 -37.52 6.90
N PRO A 95 8.02 -37.44 6.98
CA PRO A 95 8.69 -36.23 7.41
C PRO A 95 8.48 -35.11 6.39
N VAL A 96 8.14 -33.92 6.88
CA VAL A 96 7.85 -32.76 6.05
C VAL A 96 8.76 -31.60 6.45
N ASN A 97 9.32 -30.92 5.43
CA ASN A 97 9.95 -29.62 5.54
C ASN A 97 9.39 -28.75 4.40
N ALA A 98 8.44 -27.88 4.72
CA ALA A 98 7.72 -27.06 3.75
C ALA A 98 7.90 -25.58 4.04
N THR A 99 8.17 -24.80 2.99
CA THR A 99 8.15 -23.35 3.03
C THR A 99 6.87 -22.87 2.38
N LEU A 100 6.07 -22.09 3.12
CA LEU A 100 4.77 -21.60 2.72
C LEU A 100 4.83 -20.07 2.62
N PRO A 101 4.20 -19.45 1.61
CA PRO A 101 4.05 -18.00 1.58
C PRO A 101 3.15 -17.52 2.71
N ALA A 102 3.47 -16.36 3.28
CA ALA A 102 2.66 -15.75 4.33
C ALA A 102 1.42 -15.01 3.80
N PRO A 103 1.46 -14.26 2.68
CA PRO A 103 0.25 -13.62 2.14
C PRO A 103 -0.83 -14.66 1.83
N GLY A 104 -2.07 -14.41 2.23
CA GLY A 104 -3.19 -15.34 2.05
C GLY A 104 -3.10 -16.67 2.83
N LEU A 105 -2.14 -16.83 3.76
CA LEU A 105 -1.99 -18.03 4.58
C LEU A 105 -3.18 -18.21 5.53
N GLN A 106 -3.80 -19.39 5.49
CA GLN A 106 -4.84 -19.83 6.41
C GLN A 106 -4.35 -20.99 7.25
N ILE A 107 -4.58 -20.90 8.56
CA ILE A 107 -4.22 -21.94 9.53
C ILE A 107 -5.51 -22.41 10.21
N GLU A 108 -5.85 -23.68 10.05
CA GLU A 108 -7.02 -24.32 10.66
C GLU A 108 -6.55 -25.34 11.69
N VAL A 109 -7.20 -25.36 12.86
CA VAL A 109 -6.93 -26.36 13.92
C VAL A 109 -8.25 -27.04 14.23
N THR A 110 -8.35 -28.32 13.88
CA THR A 110 -9.60 -29.09 13.99
C THR A 110 -9.41 -30.23 14.98
N ARG A 111 -10.37 -30.44 15.89
CA ARG A 111 -10.34 -31.58 16.82
C ARG A 111 -10.73 -32.86 16.10
N ASN A 112 -9.93 -33.92 16.29
CA ASN A 112 -10.23 -35.22 15.70
C ASN A 112 -11.30 -35.92 16.56
N VAL A 113 -12.36 -36.38 15.91
CA VAL A 113 -13.48 -37.05 16.56
C VAL A 113 -13.52 -38.50 16.08
N ARG A 114 -13.69 -39.44 17.00
CA ARG A 114 -13.83 -40.85 16.66
C ARG A 114 -15.30 -41.15 16.45
N GLU A 115 -15.67 -41.45 15.21
CA GLU A 115 -16.97 -42.00 14.90
C GLU A 115 -16.93 -43.52 15.12
N GLN A 116 -17.82 -44.02 15.97
CA GLN A 116 -18.03 -45.44 16.20
C GLN A 116 -19.50 -45.73 15.91
N GLU A 117 -19.77 -46.69 15.01
CA GLU A 117 -21.14 -47.08 14.63
C GLU A 117 -21.98 -47.34 15.89
N GLY A 118 -23.06 -46.57 16.06
CA GLY A 118 -24.01 -46.70 17.17
C GLY A 118 -23.66 -45.98 18.48
N ARG A 119 -22.58 -45.19 18.56
CA ARG A 119 -22.27 -44.35 19.73
C ARG A 119 -22.06 -42.89 19.37
N ALA A 120 -22.38 -42.02 20.34
CA ALA A 120 -22.12 -40.59 20.23
C ALA A 120 -20.62 -40.32 19.98
N LEU A 121 -20.35 -39.38 19.06
CA LEU A 121 -19.04 -38.87 18.70
C LEU A 121 -18.17 -38.56 19.94
N GLN A 122 -17.05 -39.29 20.10
CA GLN A 122 -16.12 -39.08 21.22
C GLN A 122 -14.86 -38.32 20.78
N PRO A 123 -14.46 -37.24 21.49
CA PRO A 123 -13.21 -36.55 21.21
C PRO A 123 -12.01 -37.46 21.51
N THR A 124 -11.06 -37.53 20.59
CA THR A 124 -9.87 -38.40 20.69
C THR A 124 -8.73 -37.83 21.55
N GLY A 125 -8.84 -36.57 21.98
CA GLY A 125 -7.73 -35.82 22.60
C GLY A 125 -6.62 -35.44 21.60
N GLN A 126 -6.86 -35.64 20.30
CA GLN A 126 -5.96 -35.29 19.21
C GLN A 126 -6.61 -34.26 18.28
N CYS A 127 -5.79 -33.47 17.61
CA CYS A 127 -6.18 -32.44 16.65
C CYS A 127 -5.39 -32.60 15.37
N SER A 128 -5.95 -32.08 14.27
CA SER A 128 -5.27 -31.87 13.00
C SER A 128 -5.02 -30.37 12.81
N VAL A 129 -3.81 -30.02 12.37
CA VAL A 129 -3.44 -28.66 12.00
C VAL A 129 -3.24 -28.61 10.50
N VAL A 130 -4.00 -27.75 9.81
CA VAL A 130 -3.95 -27.60 8.36
C VAL A 130 -3.49 -26.19 8.01
N PHE A 131 -2.48 -26.09 7.15
CA PHE A 131 -2.02 -24.84 6.56
C PHE A 131 -2.41 -24.83 5.09
N ARG A 132 -3.08 -23.77 4.66
CA ARG A 132 -3.40 -23.50 3.26
C ARG A 132 -2.73 -22.19 2.88
N ALA A 133 -1.86 -22.21 1.88
CA ALA A 133 -1.16 -21.01 1.43
C ALA A 133 -1.26 -20.89 -0.09
N SER A 134 -1.25 -19.67 -0.60
CA SER A 134 -1.29 -19.39 -2.04
C SER A 134 -0.44 -18.17 -2.35
N ASP A 135 0.40 -18.27 -3.38
CA ASP A 135 1.19 -17.15 -3.88
C ASP A 135 0.39 -16.20 -4.80
N GLU A 136 -0.87 -16.52 -5.08
CA GLU A 136 -1.72 -15.80 -6.04
C GLU A 136 -1.78 -14.30 -5.79
N SER A 137 -2.00 -13.87 -4.55
CA SER A 137 -2.10 -12.44 -4.21
C SER A 137 -0.77 -11.71 -4.41
N ALA A 138 0.34 -12.34 -4.00
CA ALA A 138 1.67 -11.79 -4.16
C ALA A 138 2.09 -11.68 -5.64
N PHE A 139 1.80 -12.72 -6.43
CA PHE A 139 2.09 -12.73 -7.87
C PHE A 139 1.21 -11.73 -8.63
N ALA A 140 -0.08 -11.64 -8.30
CA ALA A 140 -0.98 -10.66 -8.88
C ALA A 140 -0.53 -9.21 -8.62
N ALA A 141 -0.11 -8.89 -7.39
CA ALA A 141 0.42 -7.56 -7.07
C ALA A 141 1.76 -7.26 -7.79
N ALA A 142 2.54 -8.30 -8.07
CA ALA A 142 3.79 -8.20 -8.84
C ALA A 142 3.58 -8.27 -10.36
N GLU A 143 2.34 -8.38 -10.85
CA GLU A 143 1.99 -8.56 -12.27
C GLU A 143 2.71 -9.76 -12.92
N LYS A 144 3.00 -10.79 -12.11
CA LYS A 144 3.63 -12.02 -12.59
C LYS A 144 2.56 -13.09 -12.84
N PRO A 145 2.55 -13.75 -14.00
CA PRO A 145 1.66 -14.88 -14.22
C PRO A 145 2.12 -16.08 -13.36
N GLY A 146 1.15 -16.88 -12.91
CA GLY A 146 1.39 -18.11 -12.17
C GLY A 146 1.11 -18.01 -10.68
N GLY A 147 1.88 -18.76 -9.90
CA GLY A 147 1.70 -18.96 -8.46
C GLY A 147 1.54 -20.44 -8.11
N GLU A 148 1.76 -20.76 -6.84
CA GLU A 148 1.59 -22.11 -6.30
C GLU A 148 0.58 -22.10 -5.16
N ARG A 149 -0.15 -23.21 -5.04
CA ARG A 149 -1.00 -23.50 -3.89
C ARG A 149 -0.32 -24.57 -3.06
N HIS A 150 -0.33 -24.38 -1.76
CA HIS A 150 0.26 -25.31 -0.80
C HIS A 150 -0.78 -25.77 0.21
N LEU A 151 -0.80 -27.07 0.45
CA LEU A 151 -1.61 -27.71 1.48
C LEU A 151 -0.72 -28.57 2.37
N LEU A 152 -0.67 -28.24 3.65
CA LEU A 152 0.08 -28.98 4.66
C LEU A 152 -0.84 -29.41 5.79
N ARG A 153 -0.83 -30.70 6.13
CA ARG A 153 -1.57 -31.24 7.26
C ARG A 153 -0.63 -31.92 8.25
N LEU A 154 -0.77 -31.56 9.52
CA LEU A 154 -0.11 -32.22 10.65
C LEU A 154 -1.17 -32.98 11.45
N ASP A 155 -1.06 -34.30 11.49
CA ASP A 155 -2.02 -35.19 12.16
C ASP A 155 -1.30 -36.50 12.56
N PRO A 156 -1.39 -36.97 13.81
CA PRO A 156 -2.11 -36.38 14.96
C PRO A 156 -1.27 -35.44 15.82
N VAL A 157 -1.88 -34.35 16.29
CA VAL A 157 -1.29 -33.40 17.26
C VAL A 157 -2.02 -33.49 18.60
N PRO A 158 -1.33 -33.63 19.75
CA PRO A 158 -2.00 -33.63 21.07
C PRO A 158 -2.77 -32.34 21.33
N GLU A 159 -3.97 -32.44 21.90
CA GLU A 159 -4.84 -31.28 22.16
C GLU A 159 -4.17 -30.15 22.98
N PRO A 160 -3.37 -30.41 24.05
CA PRO A 160 -2.68 -29.33 24.77
C PRO A 160 -1.65 -28.60 23.89
N VAL A 161 -0.98 -29.32 22.99
CA VAL A 161 -0.02 -28.74 22.04
C VAL A 161 -0.76 -27.92 20.99
N ALA A 162 -1.88 -28.44 20.48
CA ALA A 162 -2.73 -27.73 19.52
C ALA A 162 -3.33 -26.45 20.11
N ALA A 163 -3.73 -26.45 21.39
CA ALA A 163 -4.23 -25.26 22.08
C ALA A 163 -3.14 -24.17 22.22
N ASN A 164 -1.92 -24.55 22.61
CA ASN A 164 -0.78 -23.63 22.65
C ASN A 164 -0.43 -23.09 21.25
N PHE A 165 -0.46 -23.98 20.25
CA PHE A 165 -0.23 -23.58 18.87
C PHE A 165 -1.33 -22.63 18.37
N GLN A 166 -2.58 -22.81 18.76
CA GLN A 166 -3.68 -21.93 18.36
C GLN A 166 -3.46 -20.49 18.83
N GLN A 167 -2.89 -20.29 20.02
CA GLN A 167 -2.48 -18.96 20.48
C GLN A 167 -1.39 -18.34 19.60
N PHE A 168 -0.37 -19.14 19.24
CA PHE A 168 0.70 -18.73 18.34
C PHE A 168 0.18 -18.43 16.92
N ALA A 169 -0.70 -19.27 16.38
CA ALA A 169 -1.35 -19.09 15.10
C ALA A 169 -2.18 -17.80 15.04
N GLY A 170 -2.75 -17.37 16.17
CA GLY A 170 -3.39 -16.05 16.29
C GLY A 170 -2.44 -14.90 15.99
N GLN A 171 -1.19 -14.97 16.45
CA GLN A 171 -0.16 -13.95 16.14
C GLN A 171 0.24 -13.98 14.66
N ILE A 172 0.32 -15.17 14.07
CA ILE A 172 0.58 -15.32 12.63
C ILE A 172 -0.54 -14.69 11.82
N ARG A 173 -1.81 -14.99 12.14
CA ARG A 173 -2.98 -14.44 11.42
C ARG A 173 -2.99 -12.92 11.41
N VAL A 174 -2.78 -12.28 12.57
CA VAL A 174 -2.72 -10.80 12.65
C VAL A 174 -1.59 -10.22 11.77
N TRP A 175 -0.46 -10.93 11.69
CA TRP A 175 0.65 -10.53 10.83
C TRP A 175 0.33 -10.73 9.34
N VAL A 176 -0.27 -11.86 8.96
CA VAL A 176 -0.74 -12.15 7.59
C VAL A 176 -1.77 -11.12 7.14
N ASP A 177 -2.78 -10.82 7.97
CA ASP A 177 -3.80 -9.79 7.69
C ASP A 177 -3.18 -8.40 7.47
N ARG A 178 -2.02 -8.13 8.08
CA ARG A 178 -1.28 -6.89 7.85
C ARG A 178 -0.54 -6.91 6.51
N LEU A 179 0.06 -8.04 6.14
CA LEU A 179 0.69 -8.21 4.84
C LEU A 179 -0.33 -8.07 3.70
N ASP A 180 -1.47 -8.74 3.81
CA ASP A 180 -2.54 -8.68 2.79
C ASP A 180 -3.08 -7.26 2.61
N ARG A 181 -3.29 -6.52 3.72
CA ARG A 181 -3.70 -5.11 3.65
C ARG A 181 -2.65 -4.22 3.00
N ASN A 182 -1.37 -4.41 3.35
CA ASN A 182 -0.29 -3.62 2.75
C ASN A 182 -0.18 -3.89 1.25
N LEU A 183 -0.36 -5.15 0.83
CA LEU A 183 -0.33 -5.55 -0.56
C LEU A 183 -1.51 -4.94 -1.35
N ALA A 184 -2.72 -5.01 -0.80
CA ALA A 184 -3.89 -4.37 -1.40
C ALA A 184 -3.72 -2.85 -1.55
N GLN A 185 -3.13 -2.18 -0.56
CA GLN A 185 -2.82 -0.75 -0.64
C GLN A 185 -1.80 -0.42 -1.73
N GLN A 186 -0.78 -1.24 -1.92
CA GLN A 186 0.22 -1.04 -2.98
C GLN A 186 -0.41 -1.14 -4.37
N VAL A 187 -1.30 -2.11 -4.59
CA VAL A 187 -2.03 -2.26 -5.86
C VAL A 187 -2.89 -1.03 -6.13
N LEU A 188 -3.66 -0.57 -5.14
CA LEU A 188 -4.50 0.63 -5.28
C LEU A 188 -3.68 1.89 -5.59
N GLN A 189 -2.55 2.09 -4.90
CA GLN A 189 -1.69 3.25 -5.15
C GLN A 189 -1.09 3.22 -6.56
N ARG A 190 -0.73 2.04 -7.08
CA ARG A 190 -0.24 1.91 -8.45
C ARG A 190 -1.33 2.25 -9.46
N GLN A 191 -2.55 1.73 -9.27
CA GLN A 191 -3.69 2.03 -10.14
C GLN A 191 -3.98 3.54 -10.19
N GLN A 192 -4.00 4.21 -9.03
CA GLN A 192 -4.20 5.65 -8.96
C GLN A 192 -3.12 6.45 -9.70
N ARG A 193 -1.85 5.99 -9.67
CA ARG A 193 -0.77 6.63 -10.43
C ARG A 193 -0.96 6.48 -11.93
N LEU A 194 -1.31 5.29 -12.40
CA LEU A 194 -1.57 5.03 -13.81
C LEU A 194 -2.77 5.84 -14.33
N GLU A 195 -3.84 5.95 -13.54
CA GLU A 195 -4.99 6.79 -13.86
C GLU A 195 -4.63 8.28 -13.89
N ALA A 196 -3.82 8.76 -12.95
CA ALA A 196 -3.35 10.14 -12.92
C ALA A 196 -2.44 10.48 -14.10
N GLU A 197 -1.54 9.56 -14.48
CA GLU A 197 -0.67 9.69 -15.65
C GLU A 197 -1.49 9.73 -16.95
N ALA A 198 -2.43 8.78 -17.13
CA ALA A 198 -3.31 8.76 -18.29
C ALA A 198 -4.19 10.03 -18.38
N ALA A 199 -4.67 10.53 -17.24
CA ALA A 199 -5.41 11.79 -17.19
C ALA A 199 -4.53 13.00 -17.56
N ALA A 200 -3.27 13.03 -17.11
CA ALA A 200 -2.33 14.08 -17.45
C ALA A 200 -1.99 14.07 -18.96
N GLU A 201 -1.77 12.88 -19.54
CA GLU A 201 -1.54 12.71 -20.98
C GLU A 201 -2.75 13.17 -21.81
N ALA A 202 -3.97 12.77 -21.42
CA ALA A 202 -5.18 13.19 -22.10
C ALA A 202 -5.36 14.72 -22.06
N ARG A 203 -5.02 15.36 -20.93
CA ARG A 203 -5.03 16.83 -20.79
C ARG A 203 -3.96 17.49 -21.65
N ALA A 204 -2.73 16.95 -21.67
CA ALA A 204 -1.66 17.46 -22.52
C ALA A 204 -2.03 17.39 -24.02
N ALA A 205 -2.64 16.28 -24.45
CA ALA A 205 -3.14 16.12 -25.82
C ALA A 205 -4.28 17.10 -26.15
N ALA A 206 -5.19 17.38 -25.21
CA ALA A 206 -6.24 18.38 -25.40
C ALA A 206 -5.66 19.81 -25.54
N ARG A 207 -4.66 20.16 -24.72
CA ARG A 207 -3.93 21.44 -24.82
C ARG A 207 -3.21 21.57 -26.16
N ALA A 208 -2.55 20.50 -26.63
CA ALA A 208 -1.85 20.50 -27.91
C ALA A 208 -2.80 20.70 -29.11
N LYS A 209 -3.99 20.06 -29.11
CA LYS A 209 -4.99 20.24 -30.16
C LYS A 209 -5.50 21.68 -30.25
N LYS A 210 -5.86 22.28 -29.11
CA LYS A 210 -6.31 23.68 -29.09
C LYS A 210 -5.20 24.67 -29.48
N ALA A 211 -3.93 24.39 -29.16
CA ALA A 211 -2.81 25.20 -29.63
C ALA A 211 -2.62 25.13 -31.16
N ALA A 212 -2.91 23.98 -31.78
CA ALA A 212 -2.86 23.82 -33.24
C ALA A 212 -4.04 24.49 -33.98
N GLU A 213 -5.17 24.71 -33.30
CA GLU A 213 -6.36 25.37 -33.86
C GLU A 213 -6.29 26.91 -33.79
N GLN A 214 -5.33 27.51 -33.06
CA GLN A 214 -5.13 28.95 -33.09
C GLN A 214 -4.55 29.37 -34.47
N PRO A 215 -5.26 30.21 -35.25
CA PRO A 215 -4.76 30.66 -36.53
C PRO A 215 -3.46 31.47 -36.36
N VAL A 216 -2.54 31.30 -37.30
CA VAL A 216 -1.25 32.01 -37.35
C VAL A 216 -1.51 33.50 -37.64
N VAL A 217 -1.81 34.29 -36.61
CA VAL A 217 -1.94 35.76 -36.68
C VAL A 217 -0.56 36.44 -36.76
N GLN A 218 0.54 35.69 -36.94
CA GLN A 218 1.93 36.19 -36.87
C GLN A 218 2.43 36.83 -38.18
N ASP A 219 1.67 36.73 -39.27
CA ASP A 219 2.02 37.29 -40.59
C ASP A 219 1.23 38.57 -40.93
N LEU A 220 0.48 39.12 -39.98
CA LEU A 220 -0.16 40.43 -40.14
C LEU A 220 0.80 41.55 -39.73
N GLU A 221 0.69 42.70 -40.39
CA GLU A 221 1.32 43.94 -39.92
C GLU A 221 0.92 44.22 -38.46
N PRO A 222 1.82 44.74 -37.60
CA PRO A 222 1.59 44.86 -36.16
C PRO A 222 0.29 45.58 -35.79
N GLU A 223 -0.08 46.64 -36.50
CA GLU A 223 -1.35 47.36 -36.27
C GLU A 223 -2.57 46.49 -36.58
N ALA A 224 -2.51 45.71 -37.66
CA ALA A 224 -3.58 44.78 -38.03
C ALA A 224 -3.67 43.61 -37.05
N GLN A 225 -2.54 43.16 -36.50
CA GLN A 225 -2.49 42.14 -35.46
C GLN A 225 -3.14 42.64 -34.15
N ILE A 226 -2.84 43.86 -33.72
CA ILE A 226 -3.48 44.48 -32.54
C ILE A 226 -4.98 44.68 -32.78
N ALA A 227 -5.38 45.17 -33.95
CA ALA A 227 -6.79 45.33 -34.31
C ALA A 227 -7.54 43.99 -34.31
N HIS A 228 -6.90 42.92 -34.78
CA HIS A 228 -7.46 41.57 -34.72
C HIS A 228 -7.65 41.11 -33.26
N TRP A 229 -6.65 41.27 -32.40
CA TRP A 229 -6.75 40.91 -30.99
C TRP A 229 -7.86 41.68 -30.27
N ARG A 230 -8.00 42.99 -30.52
CA ARG A 230 -9.10 43.80 -29.97
C ARG A 230 -10.47 43.33 -30.46
N LYS A 231 -10.57 42.96 -31.73
CA LYS A 231 -11.80 42.41 -32.32
C LYS A 231 -12.19 41.07 -31.67
N VAL A 232 -11.23 40.18 -31.47
CA VAL A 232 -11.45 38.88 -30.81
C VAL A 232 -11.80 39.07 -29.32
N ALA A 233 -11.10 39.98 -28.63
CA ALA A 233 -11.34 40.28 -27.24
C ALA A 233 -12.69 40.98 -26.98
N GLY A 234 -13.26 41.64 -27.99
CA GLY A 234 -14.49 42.42 -27.84
C GLY A 234 -14.33 43.66 -26.96
N PHE A 235 -13.09 44.16 -26.81
CA PHE A 235 -12.78 45.39 -26.09
C PHE A 235 -11.48 46.02 -26.57
N SER A 236 -11.29 47.28 -26.20
CA SER A 236 -10.04 48.04 -26.35
C SER A 236 -9.90 48.99 -25.17
N GLY A 237 -8.69 49.13 -24.62
CA GLY A 237 -8.44 49.99 -23.48
C GLY A 237 -7.08 50.67 -23.55
N THR A 238 -6.47 50.90 -22.39
CA THR A 238 -5.11 51.44 -22.34
C THR A 238 -4.16 50.33 -22.77
N SER A 239 -3.28 50.60 -23.74
CA SER A 239 -2.39 49.57 -24.29
C SER A 239 -0.93 50.01 -24.35
N GLU A 240 -0.03 49.05 -24.26
CA GLU A 240 1.40 49.22 -24.51
C GLU A 240 1.90 48.04 -25.36
N VAL A 241 2.89 48.30 -26.23
CA VAL A 241 3.47 47.31 -27.13
C VAL A 241 4.99 47.41 -27.12
N GLY A 242 5.65 46.27 -27.12
CA GLY A 242 7.08 46.15 -27.38
C GLY A 242 7.33 45.41 -28.67
N TYR A 243 8.30 45.91 -29.44
CA TYR A 243 8.72 45.32 -30.69
C TYR A 243 10.07 44.63 -30.54
N SER A 244 10.23 43.53 -31.25
CA SER A 244 11.52 42.86 -31.48
C SER A 244 12.36 43.63 -32.49
N ASP A 245 13.66 43.29 -32.57
CA ASP A 245 14.59 43.89 -33.55
C ASP A 245 14.13 43.69 -35.00
N ASP A 246 13.33 42.64 -35.26
CA ASP A 246 12.73 42.32 -36.56
C ASP A 246 11.43 43.09 -36.85
N GLY A 247 11.06 44.05 -35.99
CA GLY A 247 9.85 44.87 -36.14
C GLY A 247 8.52 44.17 -35.79
N LYS A 248 8.56 42.89 -35.39
CA LYS A 248 7.38 42.14 -34.92
C LYS A 248 7.06 42.44 -33.47
N ILE A 249 5.79 42.30 -33.08
CA ILE A 249 5.36 42.43 -31.68
C ILE A 249 6.02 41.32 -30.83
N ASP A 250 6.82 41.72 -29.85
CA ASP A 250 7.46 40.82 -28.87
C ASP A 250 6.54 40.62 -27.66
N TRP A 251 5.94 41.71 -27.18
CA TRP A 251 4.94 41.69 -26.11
C TRP A 251 3.89 42.78 -26.31
N PHE A 252 2.67 42.53 -25.85
CA PHE A 252 1.56 43.49 -25.91
C PHE A 252 0.64 43.33 -24.71
N ILE A 253 0.12 44.46 -24.23
CA ILE A 253 -0.89 44.52 -23.17
C ILE A 253 -1.97 45.51 -23.58
N ASP A 254 -3.23 45.12 -23.41
CA ASP A 254 -4.40 45.99 -23.55
C ASP A 254 -5.36 45.79 -22.38
N LEU A 255 -5.66 46.87 -21.65
CA LEU A 255 -6.33 46.85 -20.37
C LEU A 255 -7.59 47.71 -20.38
N ASP A 256 -8.74 47.05 -20.22
CA ASP A 256 -10.05 47.67 -20.06
C ASP A 256 -10.23 48.15 -18.62
N PRO A 257 -10.84 49.33 -18.38
CA PRO A 257 -11.14 49.82 -17.02
C PRO A 257 -12.03 48.87 -16.19
N ARG A 258 -12.76 47.94 -16.83
CA ARG A 258 -13.56 46.90 -16.16
C ARG A 258 -12.75 45.67 -15.75
N GLY A 259 -11.43 45.67 -15.97
CA GLY A 259 -10.56 44.56 -15.58
C GLY A 259 -10.38 43.46 -16.62
N ARG A 260 -10.94 43.62 -17.83
CA ARG A 260 -10.61 42.74 -18.96
C ARG A 260 -9.22 43.08 -19.49
N ILE A 261 -8.46 42.06 -19.84
CA ILE A 261 -7.07 42.20 -20.27
C ILE A 261 -6.74 41.28 -21.44
N THR A 262 -6.01 41.81 -22.41
CA THR A 262 -5.37 41.06 -23.48
C THR A 262 -3.88 41.11 -23.24
N LEU A 263 -3.25 39.93 -23.17
CA LEU A 263 -1.80 39.81 -23.02
C LEU A 263 -1.24 39.01 -24.19
N HIS A 264 -0.13 39.48 -24.74
CA HIS A 264 0.69 38.76 -25.70
C HIS A 264 2.14 38.73 -25.22
N ALA A 265 2.74 37.55 -25.18
CA ALA A 265 4.17 37.32 -24.99
C ALA A 265 4.51 35.88 -25.38
N ASP A 266 5.77 35.60 -25.73
CA ASP A 266 6.23 34.25 -26.13
C ASP A 266 5.34 33.59 -27.21
N ARG A 267 4.90 34.37 -28.20
CA ARG A 267 3.99 33.93 -29.28
C ARG A 267 2.63 33.39 -28.81
N ARG A 268 2.22 33.73 -27.60
CA ARG A 268 0.92 33.34 -27.03
C ARG A 268 0.10 34.60 -26.78
N THR A 269 -1.16 34.56 -27.17
CA THR A 269 -2.14 35.61 -26.83
C THR A 269 -3.21 35.02 -25.92
N VAL A 270 -3.61 35.75 -24.89
CA VAL A 270 -4.77 35.41 -24.06
C VAL A 270 -5.68 36.63 -23.93
N HIS A 271 -6.98 36.38 -23.91
CA HIS A 271 -8.02 37.35 -23.60
C HIS A 271 -8.74 36.87 -22.34
N THR A 272 -8.61 37.60 -21.23
CA THR A 272 -9.11 37.15 -19.92
C THR A 272 -9.45 38.34 -19.02
N THR A 273 -9.69 38.08 -17.73
CA THR A 273 -9.92 39.06 -16.67
C THR A 273 -8.74 39.08 -15.68
N LEU A 274 -8.52 40.22 -15.04
CA LEU A 274 -7.58 40.36 -13.92
C LEU A 274 -8.08 39.74 -12.61
N LEU A 275 -9.28 39.15 -12.60
CA LEU A 275 -9.81 38.48 -11.41
C LEU A 275 -8.92 37.31 -10.98
N GLY A 276 -8.31 37.43 -9.80
CA GLY A 276 -7.39 36.44 -9.26
C GLY A 276 -6.01 36.43 -9.94
N ALA A 277 -5.69 37.46 -10.72
CA ALA A 277 -4.37 37.64 -11.30
C ALA A 277 -3.35 38.10 -10.25
N THR A 278 -2.07 37.85 -10.49
CA THR A 278 -0.96 38.36 -9.69
C THR A 278 0.04 39.10 -10.58
N VAL A 279 0.73 40.09 -10.00
CA VAL A 279 1.71 40.91 -10.72
C VAL A 279 3.00 40.94 -9.92
N SER A 280 4.10 40.61 -10.59
CA SER A 280 5.43 40.55 -9.98
C SER A 280 6.43 41.34 -10.81
N SER A 281 7.33 42.06 -10.14
CA SER A 281 8.43 42.75 -10.81
C SER A 281 9.61 41.80 -10.95
N LEU A 282 10.10 41.60 -12.17
CA LEU A 282 11.33 40.88 -12.46
C LEU A 282 12.42 41.88 -12.86
N ALA A 283 13.69 41.46 -12.84
CA ALA A 283 14.81 42.32 -13.17
C ALA A 283 14.73 42.76 -14.66
N GLY A 284 14.14 43.93 -14.90
CA GLY A 284 13.97 44.50 -16.24
C GLY A 284 12.62 44.20 -16.92
N GLU A 285 11.73 43.43 -16.30
CA GLU A 285 10.47 42.97 -16.88
C GLU A 285 9.33 43.03 -15.84
N LEU A 286 8.09 42.97 -16.32
CA LEU A 286 6.92 42.80 -15.48
C LEU A 286 6.29 41.45 -15.80
N GLU A 287 6.11 40.61 -14.78
CA GLU A 287 5.40 39.33 -14.92
C GLU A 287 3.95 39.50 -14.46
N VAL A 288 3.02 39.13 -15.33
CA VAL A 288 1.59 39.13 -15.05
C VAL A 288 1.08 37.71 -15.17
N ALA A 289 0.60 37.16 -14.06
CA ALA A 289 0.04 35.81 -14.00
C ALA A 289 -1.49 35.90 -13.99
N VAL A 290 -2.14 35.28 -14.97
CA VAL A 290 -3.60 35.34 -15.16
C VAL A 290 -4.23 33.96 -15.19
N ARG A 291 -5.53 33.88 -14.87
CA ARG A 291 -6.34 32.70 -15.10
C ARG A 291 -6.61 32.59 -16.61
N ASP A 292 -6.24 31.47 -17.22
CA ASP A 292 -6.60 31.19 -18.61
C ASP A 292 -7.86 30.31 -18.68
N GLU A 293 -8.25 29.90 -19.89
CA GLU A 293 -9.45 29.08 -20.13
C GLU A 293 -9.39 27.68 -19.47
N TYR A 294 -8.23 27.21 -19.01
CA TYR A 294 -8.06 25.91 -18.37
C TYR A 294 -7.94 26.00 -16.85
N TRP A 295 -7.94 27.22 -16.30
CA TRP A 295 -7.85 27.42 -14.87
C TRP A 295 -9.11 26.85 -14.18
N SER A 296 -8.90 26.08 -13.12
CA SER A 296 -9.98 25.56 -12.26
C SER A 296 -9.51 25.47 -10.82
N GLU A 297 -10.43 25.27 -9.87
CA GLU A 297 -10.04 25.06 -8.47
C GLU A 297 -9.18 23.80 -8.26
N ALA A 298 -9.33 22.80 -9.14
CA ALA A 298 -8.51 21.60 -9.14
C ALA A 298 -7.12 21.81 -9.76
N GLU A 299 -6.97 22.80 -10.65
CA GLU A 299 -5.71 23.17 -11.31
C GLU A 299 -5.51 24.70 -11.20
N PRO A 300 -5.06 25.19 -10.03
CA PRO A 300 -5.04 26.62 -9.73
C PRO A 300 -3.85 27.38 -10.35
N GLU A 301 -3.09 26.75 -11.25
CA GLU A 301 -1.90 27.34 -11.85
C GLU A 301 -2.26 28.54 -12.74
N LEU A 302 -1.62 29.68 -12.47
CA LEU A 302 -1.76 30.88 -13.28
C LEU A 302 -0.77 30.86 -14.45
N LYS A 303 -1.19 31.41 -15.58
CA LYS A 303 -0.35 31.53 -16.76
C LYS A 303 0.42 32.84 -16.73
N ASN A 304 1.74 32.73 -16.75
CA ASN A 304 2.66 33.87 -16.65
C ASN A 304 2.97 34.47 -18.03
N PHE A 305 2.87 35.79 -18.11
CA PHE A 305 3.28 36.59 -19.27
C PHE A 305 4.34 37.59 -18.82
N ARG A 306 5.49 37.58 -19.50
CA ARG A 306 6.58 38.53 -19.27
C ARG A 306 6.48 39.66 -20.28
N LEU A 307 6.35 40.87 -19.76
CA LEU A 307 6.06 42.08 -20.52
C LEU A 307 7.11 43.14 -20.21
N PHE A 308 7.13 44.20 -21.01
CA PHE A 308 8.00 45.37 -20.79
C PHE A 308 9.51 45.09 -20.83
N LYS A 309 9.90 44.02 -21.53
CA LYS A 309 11.31 43.77 -21.86
C LYS A 309 11.85 44.97 -22.65
N GLY A 310 12.94 45.54 -22.17
CA GLY A 310 13.57 46.74 -22.75
C GLY A 310 12.88 48.09 -22.43
N ALA A 311 11.73 48.10 -21.76
CA ALA A 311 11.04 49.34 -21.41
C ALA A 311 11.77 50.13 -20.30
N HIS A 312 11.43 51.40 -20.12
CA HIS A 312 11.92 52.19 -18.98
C HIS A 312 11.31 51.73 -17.65
N SER A 313 12.07 51.90 -16.56
CA SER A 313 11.63 51.51 -15.21
C SER A 313 10.36 52.24 -14.75
N GLU A 314 10.19 53.51 -15.15
CA GLU A 314 9.00 54.30 -14.81
C GLU A 314 7.72 53.75 -15.46
N VAL A 315 7.81 53.34 -16.74
CA VAL A 315 6.71 52.72 -17.47
C VAL A 315 6.30 51.41 -16.80
N ARG A 316 7.28 50.55 -16.46
CA ARG A 316 7.01 49.32 -15.70
C ARG A 316 6.34 49.57 -14.36
N ARG A 317 6.79 50.58 -13.61
CA ARG A 317 6.23 50.95 -12.31
C ARG A 317 4.78 51.43 -12.44
N ALA A 318 4.51 52.33 -13.40
CA ALA A 318 3.18 52.86 -13.64
C ALA A 318 2.18 51.76 -14.05
N TRP A 319 2.62 50.82 -14.90
CA TRP A 319 1.80 49.68 -15.31
C TRP A 319 1.55 48.69 -14.18
N LYS A 320 2.56 48.39 -13.37
CA LYS A 320 2.39 47.58 -12.17
C LYS A 320 1.32 48.16 -11.24
N GLU A 321 1.46 49.44 -10.90
CA GLU A 321 0.52 50.13 -10.01
C GLU A 321 -0.91 50.10 -10.57
N ARG A 322 -1.07 50.38 -11.87
CA ARG A 322 -2.37 50.31 -12.54
C ARG A 322 -3.02 48.94 -12.43
N LEU A 323 -2.25 47.87 -12.66
CA LEU A 323 -2.73 46.50 -12.59
C LEU A 323 -3.10 46.12 -11.15
N GLU A 324 -2.24 46.43 -10.18
CA GLU A 324 -2.48 46.15 -8.76
C GLU A 324 -3.73 46.84 -8.23
N ILE A 325 -3.97 48.11 -8.63
CA ILE A 325 -5.19 48.85 -8.29
C ILE A 325 -6.43 48.13 -8.83
N LEU A 326 -6.44 47.74 -10.11
CA LEU A 326 -7.60 47.08 -10.70
C LEU A 326 -7.84 45.68 -10.13
N ILE A 327 -6.78 44.90 -9.88
CA ILE A 327 -6.87 43.61 -9.20
C ILE A 327 -7.50 43.79 -7.80
N GLY A 328 -7.05 44.80 -7.05
CA GLY A 328 -7.61 45.14 -5.75
C GLY A 328 -9.10 45.47 -5.81
N LYS A 329 -9.51 46.33 -6.76
CA LYS A 329 -10.91 46.71 -6.96
C LYS A 329 -11.81 45.53 -7.34
N LEU A 330 -11.35 44.64 -8.23
CA LEU A 330 -12.08 43.42 -8.61
C LEU A 330 -12.23 42.47 -7.43
N ARG A 331 -11.16 42.27 -6.65
CA ARG A 331 -11.18 41.41 -5.46
C ARG A 331 -12.16 41.93 -4.39
N ASN A 332 -12.26 43.25 -4.25
CA ASN A 332 -13.16 43.89 -3.30
C ASN A 332 -14.60 44.03 -3.82
N GLY A 333 -14.88 43.65 -5.07
CA GLY A 333 -16.20 43.80 -5.69
C GLY A 333 -16.59 45.24 -6.02
N GLU A 334 -15.64 46.19 -6.00
CA GLU A 334 -15.87 47.60 -6.36
C GLU A 334 -16.11 47.78 -7.88
N ILE A 335 -15.63 46.82 -8.67
CA ILE A 335 -15.89 46.71 -10.10
C ILE A 335 -16.56 45.35 -10.31
N ALA A 336 -17.73 45.35 -10.95
CA ALA A 336 -18.40 44.12 -11.34
C ALA A 336 -17.52 43.34 -12.32
N SER A 337 -17.26 42.07 -12.01
CA SER A 337 -16.64 41.17 -12.99
C SER A 337 -17.58 41.08 -14.21
N PRO A 338 -17.07 41.22 -15.44
CA PRO A 338 -17.86 41.05 -16.65
C PRO A 338 -18.43 39.64 -16.79
#